data_AF-A0A101XCU7-F1
#
_entry.id   AF-A0A101XCU7-F1
#
_cell.length_a   1.000
_cell.length_b   1.000
_cell.length_c   1.000
_cell.angle_alpha   90.00
_cell.angle_beta   90.00
_cell.angle_gamma   90.00
#
_symmetry.space_group_name_H-M   'P 1'
#
loop_
_entity.id
_entity.type
_entity.pdbx_description
1 polymer ?
#
loop_
_entity_poly.entity_id
_entity_poly.type
_entity_poly.pdbx_seq_one_letter_code
_entity_poly.pdbx_strand_id
1 'polypeptide(L)'
;MVGLVMANPCRQWEGKLEQAVKANNAANQLKFKEKLVECIVYTARLMIREDEDAYRDIVNYGMEVAKKYNIPEVEYHLKIIEAEAKLRQLRQRSQSLVKLRQLANSCSSNF
;
A
#
# COMPACT_ATOMS: atom_id res chain seq x y z
N MET A 1 -21.46 -10.53 10.07
CA MET A 1 -20.62 -9.41 9.57
C MET A 1 -19.98 -9.89 8.28
N VAL A 2 -20.47 -9.43 7.13
CA VAL A 2 -19.86 -9.78 5.84
C VAL A 2 -18.62 -8.90 5.74
N GLY A 3 -17.44 -9.48 5.95
CA GLY A 3 -16.18 -8.81 5.65
C GLY A 3 -16.19 -8.46 4.18
N LEU A 4 -16.35 -7.18 3.88
CA LEU A 4 -16.13 -6.63 2.54
C LEU A 4 -14.66 -6.85 2.22
N VAL A 5 -14.34 -8.00 1.62
CA VAL A 5 -13.11 -8.14 0.83
C VAL A 5 -13.26 -7.08 -0.26
N MET A 6 -12.68 -5.90 -0.06
CA MET A 6 -12.65 -4.88 -1.09
C MET A 6 -11.98 -5.52 -2.30
N ALA A 7 -12.77 -5.72 -3.37
CA ALA A 7 -12.24 -6.23 -4.62
C ALA A 7 -11.09 -5.31 -5.05
N ASN A 8 -9.87 -5.86 -5.11
CA ASN A 8 -8.68 -5.08 -5.44
C ASN A 8 -8.92 -4.32 -6.76
N PRO A 9 -8.99 -2.96 -6.73
CA PRO A 9 -9.42 -2.16 -7.86
C PRO A 9 -8.44 -2.21 -9.04
N CYS A 10 -7.25 -2.76 -8.82
CA CYS A 10 -6.19 -2.89 -9.82
C CYS A 10 -6.28 -4.17 -10.67
N ARG A 11 -7.12 -5.15 -10.29
CA ARG A 11 -7.31 -6.41 -11.04
C ARG A 11 -7.77 -6.19 -12.47
N GLN A 12 -8.57 -5.14 -12.72
CA GLN A 12 -9.00 -4.79 -14.08
C GLN A 12 -7.83 -4.50 -15.02
N TRP A 13 -6.76 -3.88 -14.51
CA TRP A 13 -5.59 -3.52 -15.30
C TRP A 13 -4.67 -4.72 -15.50
N GLU A 14 -4.56 -5.58 -14.48
CA GLU A 14 -3.89 -6.87 -14.61
C GLU A 14 -4.53 -7.73 -15.71
N GLY A 15 -5.87 -7.87 -15.71
CA GLY A 15 -6.56 -8.65 -16.74
C GLY A 15 -6.34 -8.10 -18.16
N LYS A 16 -6.34 -6.77 -18.34
CA LYS A 16 -6.04 -6.13 -19.62
C LYS A 16 -4.57 -6.35 -20.06
N LEU A 17 -3.64 -6.29 -19.11
CA LEU A 17 -2.23 -6.60 -19.37
C LEU A 17 -2.06 -8.07 -19.79
N GLU A 18 -2.72 -8.99 -19.10
CA GLU A 18 -2.69 -10.42 -19.42
C GLU A 18 -3.19 -10.70 -20.83
N GLN A 19 -4.27 -10.04 -21.26
CA GLN A 19 -4.77 -10.11 -22.63
C GLN A 19 -3.77 -9.54 -23.64
N ALA A 20 -3.11 -8.42 -23.34
CA ALA A 20 -2.10 -7.81 -24.21
C ALA A 20 -0.84 -8.68 -24.34
N VAL A 21 -0.44 -9.38 -23.28
CA VAL A 21 0.64 -10.38 -23.31
C VAL A 21 0.26 -11.53 -24.22
N LYS A 22 -0.93 -12.12 -24.05
CA LYS A 22 -1.43 -13.22 -24.90
C LYS A 22 -1.53 -12.82 -26.37
N ALA A 23 -1.90 -11.58 -26.66
CA ALA A 23 -2.00 -11.04 -28.01
C ALA A 23 -0.65 -10.57 -28.61
N ASN A 24 0.46 -10.71 -27.89
CA ASN A 24 1.78 -10.19 -28.25
C ASN A 24 1.76 -8.70 -28.68
N ASN A 25 0.92 -7.90 -28.04
CA ASN A 25 0.75 -6.48 -28.36
C ASN A 25 1.61 -5.60 -27.44
N ALA A 26 2.82 -5.26 -27.89
CA ALA A 26 3.79 -4.52 -27.09
C ALA A 26 3.29 -3.13 -26.62
N ALA A 27 2.57 -2.40 -27.49
CA ALA A 27 2.04 -1.08 -27.16
C ALA A 27 1.02 -1.15 -26.01
N ASN A 28 0.11 -2.12 -26.05
CA ASN A 28 -0.86 -2.32 -24.99
C ASN A 28 -0.23 -2.92 -23.72
N GLN A 29 0.80 -3.76 -23.85
CA GLN A 29 1.55 -4.25 -22.69
C GLN A 29 2.17 -3.08 -21.91
N LEU A 30 2.86 -2.16 -22.59
CA LEU A 30 3.45 -0.98 -21.95
C LEU A 30 2.39 -0.13 -21.27
N LYS A 31 1.34 0.25 -22.02
CA LYS A 31 0.22 1.05 -21.51
C LYS A 31 -0.43 0.44 -20.26
N PHE A 32 -0.69 -0.86 -20.27
CA PHE A 32 -1.34 -1.51 -19.13
C PHE A 32 -0.39 -1.76 -17.96
N LYS A 33 0.91 -1.94 -18.19
CA LYS A 33 1.91 -1.91 -17.12
C LYS A 33 1.89 -0.56 -16.40
N GLU A 34 1.93 0.55 -17.12
CA GLU A 34 1.89 1.90 -16.54
C GLU A 34 0.61 2.12 -15.72
N LYS A 35 -0.55 1.72 -16.25
CA LYS A 35 -1.83 1.85 -15.52
C LYS A 35 -1.93 0.96 -14.29
N LEU A 36 -1.33 -0.23 -14.35
CA LEU A 36 -1.27 -1.14 -13.22
C LEU A 36 -0.35 -0.60 -12.11
N VAL A 37 0.81 -0.04 -12.47
CA VAL A 37 1.71 0.66 -11.55
C VAL A 37 0.98 1.81 -10.87
N GLU A 38 0.36 2.70 -11.65
CA GLU A 38 -0.37 3.86 -11.15
C GLU A 38 -1.43 3.45 -10.12
N CYS A 39 -2.24 2.45 -10.46
CA CYS A 39 -3.28 1.94 -9.57
C CYS A 39 -2.72 1.40 -8.25
N ILE A 40 -1.68 0.54 -8.31
CA ILE A 40 -1.10 -0.08 -7.11
C ILE A 40 -0.51 0.99 -6.20
N VAL A 41 0.29 1.91 -6.76
CA VAL A 41 0.99 2.95 -5.99
C VAL A 41 0.01 3.90 -5.33
N TYR A 42 -1.02 4.36 -6.04
CA TYR A 42 -2.02 5.26 -5.47
C TYR A 42 -2.92 4.57 -4.44
N THR A 43 -3.31 3.33 -4.70
CA THR A 43 -4.10 2.55 -3.73
C THR A 43 -3.29 2.31 -2.45
N ALA A 44 -2.02 1.91 -2.55
CA ALA A 44 -1.15 1.74 -1.40
C ALA A 44 -0.95 3.04 -0.60
N ARG A 45 -0.76 4.18 -1.29
CA ARG A 45 -0.66 5.51 -0.65
C ARG A 45 -1.93 5.97 0.05
N LEU A 46 -3.10 5.53 -0.42
CA LEU A 46 -4.37 5.79 0.22
C LEU A 46 -4.53 4.91 1.46
N MET A 47 -4.38 3.59 1.28
CA MET A 47 -4.63 2.60 2.33
C MET A 47 -3.70 2.73 3.53
N ILE A 48 -2.43 3.09 3.35
CA ILE A 48 -1.49 3.36 4.46
C ILE A 48 -2.02 4.39 5.49
N ARG A 49 -2.99 5.21 5.11
CA ARG A 49 -3.63 6.20 5.99
C ARG A 49 -4.94 5.72 6.60
N GLU A 50 -5.67 4.88 5.87
CA GLU A 50 -7.07 4.55 6.12
C GLU A 50 -7.27 3.16 6.73
N ASP A 51 -6.54 2.17 6.24
CA ASP A 51 -6.72 0.76 6.60
C ASP A 51 -5.39 -0.01 6.42
N GLU A 52 -4.83 -0.48 7.55
CA GLU A 52 -3.56 -1.19 7.57
C GLU A 52 -3.64 -2.59 6.93
N ASP A 53 -4.78 -3.28 7.05
CA ASP A 53 -4.96 -4.62 6.48
C ASP A 53 -5.11 -4.52 4.96
N ALA A 54 -5.94 -3.58 4.48
CA ALA A 54 -6.06 -3.31 3.05
C ALA A 54 -4.73 -2.82 2.43
N TYR A 55 -3.92 -2.09 3.21
CA TYR A 55 -2.57 -1.70 2.80
C TYR A 55 -1.64 -2.92 2.62
N ARG A 56 -1.66 -3.88 3.55
CA ARG A 56 -0.87 -5.10 3.41
C ARG A 56 -1.30 -5.92 2.20
N ASP A 57 -2.60 -6.03 1.97
CA ASP A 57 -3.16 -6.76 0.83
C ASP A 57 -2.70 -6.16 -0.51
N ILE A 58 -2.75 -4.83 -0.65
CA ILE A 58 -2.32 -4.17 -1.89
C ILE A 58 -0.81 -4.23 -2.09
N VAL A 59 -0.01 -4.18 -1.03
CA VAL A 59 1.46 -4.35 -1.11
C VAL A 59 1.82 -5.77 -1.56
N ASN A 60 1.24 -6.79 -0.94
CA ASN A 60 1.49 -8.19 -1.30
C ASN A 60 1.12 -8.45 -2.75
N TYR A 61 -0.08 -8.03 -3.15
CA TYR A 61 -0.52 -8.10 -4.55
C TYR A 61 0.45 -7.37 -5.49
N GLY A 62 0.88 -6.16 -5.13
CA GLY A 62 1.78 -5.38 -5.95
C GLY A 62 3.15 -6.05 -6.15
N MET A 63 3.69 -6.69 -5.12
CA MET A 63 4.95 -7.45 -5.21
C MET A 63 4.80 -8.68 -6.11
N GLU A 64 3.68 -9.40 -6.03
CA GLU A 64 3.38 -10.53 -6.93
C GLU A 64 3.30 -10.07 -8.39
N VAL A 65 2.58 -8.97 -8.65
CA VAL A 65 2.46 -8.36 -9.98
C VAL A 65 3.80 -7.89 -10.52
N ALA A 66 4.62 -7.23 -9.69
CA ALA A 66 5.95 -6.74 -10.06
C ALA A 66 6.82 -7.89 -10.59
N LYS A 67 6.82 -9.03 -9.88
CA LYS A 67 7.55 -10.23 -10.27
C LYS A 67 6.96 -10.88 -11.52
N LYS A 68 5.64 -11.05 -11.57
CA LYS A 68 4.93 -11.73 -12.67
C LYS A 68 5.15 -11.05 -14.02
N TYR A 69 5.12 -9.71 -14.05
CA TYR A 69 5.20 -8.94 -15.29
C TYR A 69 6.53 -8.21 -15.49
N ASN A 70 7.51 -8.44 -14.62
CA ASN A 70 8.80 -7.76 -14.59
C ASN A 70 8.62 -6.23 -14.63
N ILE A 71 8.00 -5.68 -13.59
CA ILE A 71 7.71 -4.24 -13.42
C ILE A 71 8.43 -3.74 -12.16
N PRO A 72 9.75 -3.46 -12.24
CA PRO A 72 10.56 -3.08 -11.08
C PRO A 72 10.10 -1.78 -10.41
N GLU A 73 9.43 -0.90 -11.14
CA GLU A 73 8.91 0.37 -10.63
C GLU A 73 7.89 0.17 -9.51
N VAL A 74 7.07 -0.90 -9.56
CA VAL A 74 6.11 -1.21 -8.49
C VAL A 74 6.84 -1.51 -7.20
N GLU A 75 7.84 -2.40 -7.25
CA GLU A 75 8.64 -2.77 -6.07
C GLU A 75 9.33 -1.55 -5.45
N TYR A 76 9.94 -0.71 -6.30
CA TYR A 76 10.59 0.53 -5.86
C TYR A 76 9.63 1.45 -5.08
N HIS A 77 8.45 1.72 -5.65
CA HIS A 77 7.48 2.60 -5.01
C HIS A 77 6.88 2.01 -3.73
N LEU A 78 6.58 0.69 -3.70
CA LEU A 78 6.05 0.04 -2.51
C LEU A 78 7.04 0.06 -1.35
N LYS A 79 8.34 -0.13 -1.63
CA LYS A 79 9.41 0.00 -0.61
C LYS A 79 9.48 1.40 -0.01
N ILE A 80 9.31 2.45 -0.83
CA ILE A 80 9.23 3.84 -0.34
C ILE A 80 8.02 4.01 0.58
N ILE A 81 6.84 3.56 0.15
CA ILE A 81 5.61 3.66 0.92
C ILE A 81 5.73 2.90 2.25
N GLU A 82 6.34 1.72 2.24
CA GLU A 82 6.59 0.93 3.46
C GLU A 82 7.52 1.67 4.44
N ALA A 83 8.57 2.31 3.94
CA ALA A 83 9.46 3.13 4.77
C ALA A 83 8.70 4.32 5.39
N GLU A 84 7.84 4.99 4.61
CA GLU A 84 6.97 6.05 5.10
C GLU A 84 6.00 5.56 6.19
N ALA A 85 5.44 4.34 6.03
CA ALA A 85 4.55 3.71 7.01
C ALA A 85 5.25 3.52 8.36
N LYS A 86 6.46 2.94 8.32
CA LYS A 86 7.29 2.70 9.51
C LYS A 86 7.59 4.00 10.24
N LEU A 87 7.98 5.05 9.51
CA LEU A 87 8.24 6.36 10.09
C LEU A 87 6.99 6.98 10.75
N ARG A 88 5.81 6.81 10.14
CA ARG A 88 4.54 7.28 10.71
C ARG A 88 4.22 6.56 12.03
N GLN A 89 4.34 5.24 12.06
CA GLN A 89 4.10 4.43 13.26
C GLN A 89 5.07 4.83 14.40
N LEU A 90 6.35 5.03 14.08
CA LEU A 90 7.33 5.49 15.06
C LEU A 90 6.96 6.86 15.65
N ARG A 91 6.51 7.82 14.83
CA ARG A 91 6.06 9.14 15.32
C ARG A 91 4.84 9.02 16.23
N GLN A 92 3.85 8.23 15.86
CA GLN A 92 2.64 8.01 16.68
C GLN A 92 2.99 7.38 18.03
N ARG A 93 3.89 6.39 18.04
CA ARG A 93 4.35 5.76 19.28
C ARG A 93 5.07 6.76 20.18
N SER A 94 5.98 7.56 19.63
CA SER A 94 6.68 8.61 20.39
C SER A 94 5.71 9.63 21.00
N GLN A 95 4.71 10.09 20.24
CA GLN A 95 3.69 11.01 20.76
C GLN A 95 2.83 10.38 21.87
N SER A 96 2.46 9.11 21.70
CA SER A 96 1.69 8.36 22.70
C SER A 96 2.47 8.23 24.02
N LEU A 97 3.78 7.95 23.95
CA LEU A 97 4.65 7.89 25.12
C LEU A 97 4.77 9.25 25.83
N VAL A 98 4.89 10.35 25.07
CA VAL A 98 4.91 11.71 25.66
C VAL A 98 3.60 12.00 26.38
N LYS A 99 2.45 11.67 25.78
CA LYS A 99 1.13 11.88 26.38
C LYS A 99 0.94 11.05 27.65
N LEU A 100 1.35 9.78 27.62
CA LEU A 100 1.32 8.90 28.80
C LEU A 100 2.17 9.46 29.95
N ARG A 101 3.36 9.99 29.64
CA ARG A 101 4.22 10.63 30.65
C ARG A 101 3.57 11.88 31.26
N GLN A 102 2.94 12.72 30.44
CA GLN A 102 2.22 13.90 30.92
C GLN A 102 1.05 13.51 31.84
N LEU A 103 0.27 12.50 31.46
CA LEU A 103 -0.83 11.98 32.27
C LEU A 103 -0.32 11.44 33.62
N ALA A 104 0.75 10.64 33.61
CA ALA A 104 1.36 10.12 34.84
C ALA A 104 1.79 11.25 35.78
N ASN A 105 2.42 12.30 35.25
CA ASN A 105 2.83 13.46 36.04
C ASN A 105 1.63 14.24 36.61
N SER A 106 0.53 14.37 35.85
CA SER A 106 -0.69 15.05 36.32
C SER A 106 -1.44 14.27 37.41
N CYS A 107 -1.31 12.94 37.44
CA CYS A 107 -1.89 12.11 38.50
C CYS A 107 -1.08 12.22 39.81
N SER A 108 0.25 12.35 39.73
CA SER A 108 1.10 12.49 40.93
C SER A 108 1.00 13.87 41.61
N SER A 109 0.54 14.92 40.90
CA SER A 109 0.40 16.27 41.46
C SER A 109 -0.94 16.54 42.18
N ASN A 110 -1.85 15.57 42.21
CA ASN A 110 -3.17 15.67 42.84
C ASN A 110 -3.31 14.84 44.14
N PHE A 111 -2.19 14.39 44.72
CA PHE A 111 -2.10 13.71 46.01
C PHE A 111 -1.21 14.48 46.99
#